data_AF-K0C6P0-F1
#
_entry.id   AF-K0C6P0-F1
#
_cell.length_a   1.000
_cell.length_b   1.000
_cell.length_c   1.000
_cell.angle_alpha   90.00
_cell.angle_beta   90.00
_cell.angle_gamma   90.00
#
_symmetry.space_group_name_H-M   'P 1'
#
loop_
_entity.id
_entity.type
_entity.pdbx_description
1 polymer ?
#
loop_
_entity_poly.entity_id
_entity_poly.type
_entity_poly.pdbx_seq_one_letter_code
_entity_poly.pdbx_strand_id
1 'polypeptide(L)'
;MQGVIQNGVIGGLLGGLLFTSTAMAAQPPAEAESPPSPGYHIVRPGDTLWDIAESYLGDARAWRRVRDLNHLSDPYHLQPDTKLILEENSPLSIDVLHLEGEVWAEDVGGNRRPLLTGMQLDASQSVVTGPFAFVSLRLEDGSQVVLPSSSRIRFVKERERGVVRVRLERGAVESKVTSRPGEEHYQVETPVGIIGVRGTHFRVREQAGGATTSVLRGAVAISHDGRSQGRVREGEGGRLDSRGRLTRAALLPAPTLLPDWRGAGGVLHARVKSLPGAVQYRLQMSRDSDFIELVREAVSDNGEFKVEDVPAGAYHVRLSAVDANGIEGREAHHVFFLRGVGAHR
;
A
#
# COMPACT_ATOMS: atom_id res chain seq x y z
N MET A 1 -11.13 25.36 -64.31
CA MET A 1 -9.70 25.69 -64.54
C MET A 1 -8.93 24.40 -64.24
N GLN A 2 -8.68 23.51 -65.20
CA GLN A 2 -7.59 23.57 -66.21
C GLN A 2 -6.23 23.91 -65.56
N GLY A 3 -5.16 23.11 -65.63
CA GLY A 3 -4.97 21.74 -66.16
C GLY A 3 -3.93 21.64 -67.29
N VAL A 4 -2.74 21.05 -66.99
CA VAL A 4 -1.61 20.67 -67.91
C VAL A 4 -1.00 21.85 -68.74
N ILE A 5 0.07 21.78 -69.58
CA ILE A 5 0.86 20.73 -70.26
C ILE A 5 2.41 20.94 -70.09
N GLN A 6 3.15 19.82 -70.11
CA GLN A 6 4.59 19.48 -70.34
C GLN A 6 5.64 20.45 -71.01
N ASN A 7 6.91 19.98 -70.91
CA ASN A 7 8.13 20.19 -71.75
C ASN A 7 8.92 21.51 -71.57
N GLY A 8 10.26 21.56 -71.64
CA GLY A 8 11.31 20.53 -71.79
C GLY A 8 12.65 21.12 -72.29
N VAL A 9 13.75 20.35 -72.18
CA VAL A 9 15.09 20.53 -72.85
C VAL A 9 16.16 21.47 -72.22
N ILE A 10 17.18 20.82 -71.65
CA ILE A 10 18.66 21.02 -71.76
C ILE A 10 19.25 22.45 -71.79
N GLY A 11 20.12 22.73 -70.81
CA GLY A 11 21.18 23.75 -70.88
C GLY A 11 22.18 23.55 -69.73
N GLY A 12 23.37 23.02 -70.00
CA GLY A 12 24.38 22.72 -68.96
C GLY A 12 25.42 23.84 -68.80
N LEU A 13 26.03 23.94 -67.61
CA LEU A 13 27.27 24.69 -67.38
C LEU A 13 28.01 24.16 -66.13
N LEU A 14 29.34 24.14 -66.20
CA LEU A 14 30.25 23.57 -65.20
C LEU A 14 30.30 24.41 -63.91
N GLY A 15 30.52 23.76 -62.75
CA GLY A 15 30.68 24.48 -61.47
C GLY A 15 31.10 23.61 -60.27
N GLY A 16 32.31 23.05 -60.30
CA GLY A 16 33.11 22.63 -59.13
C GLY A 16 32.44 21.82 -58.00
N LEU A 17 32.67 20.49 -57.98
CA LEU A 17 32.52 19.72 -56.74
C LEU A 17 33.65 20.08 -55.76
N LEU A 18 33.31 20.76 -54.67
CA LEU A 18 34.11 20.74 -53.45
C LEU A 18 33.67 19.52 -52.61
N PHE A 19 34.50 18.49 -52.58
CA PHE A 19 34.36 17.40 -51.61
C PHE A 19 34.76 17.90 -50.22
N THR A 20 33.79 18.40 -49.46
CA THR A 20 33.93 18.57 -48.01
C THR A 20 33.82 17.22 -47.32
N SER A 21 34.97 16.61 -47.01
CA SER A 21 35.04 15.39 -46.20
C SER A 21 34.60 15.68 -44.76
N THR A 22 33.31 15.54 -44.47
CA THR A 22 32.81 15.51 -43.10
C THR A 22 33.25 14.21 -42.44
N ALA A 23 34.31 14.28 -41.64
CA ALA A 23 34.72 13.19 -40.78
C ALA A 23 33.59 12.88 -39.78
N MET A 24 32.87 11.79 -40.01
CA MET A 24 31.82 11.32 -39.11
C MET A 24 32.50 10.75 -37.86
N ALA A 25 32.67 11.59 -36.84
CA ALA A 25 33.21 11.18 -35.56
C ALA A 25 32.30 10.09 -34.98
N ALA A 26 32.81 8.87 -34.89
CA ALA A 26 32.09 7.77 -34.27
C ALA A 26 31.88 8.13 -32.80
N GLN A 27 30.62 8.27 -32.39
CA GLN A 27 30.25 8.39 -30.99
C GLN A 27 30.80 7.15 -30.27
N PRO A 28 31.51 7.28 -29.13
CA PRO A 28 31.90 6.10 -28.36
C PRO A 28 30.63 5.31 -28.01
N PRO A 29 30.68 3.97 -28.00
CA PRO A 29 29.54 3.18 -27.58
C PRO A 29 29.13 3.64 -26.18
N ALA A 30 27.86 3.96 -26.00
CA ALA A 30 27.35 4.24 -24.67
C ALA A 30 27.63 3.01 -23.81
N GLU A 31 28.40 3.19 -22.73
CA GLU A 31 28.48 2.17 -21.69
C GLU A 31 27.04 1.90 -21.26
N ALA A 32 26.62 0.65 -21.41
CA ALA A 32 25.34 0.22 -20.88
C ALA A 32 25.43 0.40 -19.36
N GLU A 33 24.73 1.41 -18.83
CA GLU A 33 24.54 1.55 -17.40
C GLU A 33 24.06 0.19 -16.88
N SER A 34 24.88 -0.44 -16.05
CA SER A 34 24.52 -1.71 -15.45
C SER A 34 23.20 -1.51 -14.73
N PRO A 35 22.22 -2.43 -14.87
CA PRO A 35 20.96 -2.30 -14.13
C PRO A 35 21.31 -2.15 -12.65
N PRO A 36 20.68 -1.21 -11.91
CA PRO A 36 21.05 -0.93 -10.54
C PRO A 36 21.03 -2.25 -9.76
N SER A 37 22.19 -2.59 -9.18
CA SER A 37 22.34 -3.80 -8.37
C SER A 37 21.19 -3.85 -7.37
N PRO A 38 20.41 -4.93 -7.31
CA PRO A 38 19.34 -4.99 -6.32
C PRO A 38 19.99 -4.85 -4.95
N GLY A 39 19.52 -3.90 -4.14
CA GLY A 39 20.03 -3.63 -2.79
C GLY A 39 19.78 -4.79 -1.80
N TYR A 40 19.41 -5.96 -2.30
CA TYR A 40 19.21 -7.21 -1.60
C TYR A 40 19.58 -8.40 -2.51
N HIS A 41 19.83 -9.54 -1.90
CA HIS A 41 20.09 -10.83 -2.56
C HIS A 41 19.25 -11.93 -1.88
N ILE A 42 18.75 -12.89 -2.66
CA ILE A 42 18.05 -14.07 -2.13
C ILE A 42 19.05 -15.21 -2.06
N VAL A 43 19.35 -15.67 -0.84
CA VAL A 43 20.32 -16.73 -0.56
C VAL A 43 19.95 -18.00 -1.33
N ARG A 44 20.91 -18.51 -2.10
CA ARG A 44 20.83 -19.79 -2.81
C ARG A 44 21.58 -20.87 -2.00
N PRO A 45 21.26 -22.15 -2.21
CA PRO A 45 22.04 -23.24 -1.61
C PRO A 45 23.52 -23.16 -1.98
N GLY A 46 24.37 -22.95 -0.97
CA GLY A 46 25.83 -22.85 -1.12
C GLY A 46 26.41 -21.44 -1.04
N ASP A 47 25.58 -20.39 -1.01
CA ASP A 47 26.08 -19.01 -0.88
C ASP A 47 26.68 -18.74 0.52
N THR A 48 27.70 -17.89 0.57
CA THR A 48 28.25 -17.35 1.82
C THR A 48 28.17 -15.82 1.86
N LEU A 49 28.18 -15.22 3.05
CA LEU A 49 28.22 -13.76 3.19
C LEU A 49 29.46 -13.12 2.55
N TRP A 50 30.55 -13.87 2.38
CA TRP A 50 31.78 -13.40 1.74
C TRP A 50 31.60 -13.32 0.23
N ASP A 51 31.07 -14.38 -0.39
CA ASP A 51 30.85 -14.42 -1.84
C ASP A 51 29.79 -13.41 -2.26
N ILE A 52 28.74 -13.24 -1.45
CA ILE A 52 27.72 -12.20 -1.64
C ILE A 52 28.33 -10.80 -1.47
N ALA A 53 29.14 -10.56 -0.44
CA ALA A 53 29.77 -9.25 -0.23
C ALA A 53 30.78 -8.90 -1.34
N GLU A 54 31.58 -9.86 -1.81
CA GLU A 54 32.47 -9.68 -2.97
C GLU A 54 31.66 -9.38 -4.24
N SER A 55 30.64 -10.19 -4.53
CA SER A 55 29.85 -10.09 -5.78
C SER A 55 29.02 -8.82 -5.90
N TYR A 56 28.53 -8.27 -4.79
CA TYR A 56 27.62 -7.12 -4.80
C TYR A 56 28.22 -5.83 -4.23
N LEU A 57 29.19 -5.91 -3.31
CA LEU A 57 29.81 -4.74 -2.67
C LEU A 57 31.28 -4.55 -3.10
N GLY A 58 31.85 -5.47 -3.87
CA GLY A 58 33.24 -5.39 -4.36
C GLY A 58 34.32 -5.61 -3.29
N ASP A 59 33.95 -6.09 -2.10
CA ASP A 59 34.87 -6.46 -1.02
C ASP A 59 34.25 -7.53 -0.11
N ALA A 60 34.76 -8.76 -0.16
CA ALA A 60 34.35 -9.85 0.72
C ALA A 60 34.41 -9.44 2.20
N ARG A 61 35.31 -8.53 2.61
CA ARG A 61 35.41 -8.07 4.02
C ARG A 61 34.20 -7.26 4.48
N ALA A 62 33.34 -6.80 3.57
CA ALA A 62 32.06 -6.17 3.84
C ALA A 62 30.99 -7.17 4.33
N TRP A 63 31.27 -8.49 4.38
CA TRP A 63 30.38 -9.51 4.96
C TRP A 63 29.85 -9.14 6.35
N ARG A 64 30.66 -8.45 7.17
CA ARG A 64 30.24 -7.93 8.48
C ARG A 64 29.13 -6.89 8.38
N ARG A 65 29.21 -5.98 7.40
CA ARG A 65 28.16 -4.99 7.13
C ARG A 65 26.86 -5.69 6.73
N VAL A 66 26.94 -6.69 5.86
CA VAL A 66 25.76 -7.50 5.46
C VAL A 66 25.18 -8.25 6.67
N ARG A 67 26.01 -8.88 7.52
CA ARG A 67 25.55 -9.51 8.77
C ARG A 67 24.82 -8.52 9.67
N ASP A 68 25.43 -7.37 9.94
CA ASP A 68 24.95 -6.38 10.90
C ASP A 68 23.63 -5.73 10.41
N LEU A 69 23.55 -5.43 9.12
CA LEU A 69 22.37 -4.89 8.43
C LEU A 69 21.17 -5.86 8.44
N ASN A 70 21.41 -7.18 8.44
CA ASN A 70 20.37 -8.22 8.48
C ASN A 70 20.17 -8.83 9.88
N HIS A 71 20.87 -8.34 10.89
CA HIS A 71 20.83 -8.84 12.28
C HIS A 71 21.04 -10.37 12.39
N LEU A 72 21.90 -10.95 11.54
CA LEU A 72 22.09 -12.40 11.47
C LEU A 72 22.78 -12.93 12.73
N SER A 73 22.10 -13.84 13.44
CA SER A 73 22.60 -14.49 14.65
C SER A 73 23.78 -15.43 14.38
N ASP A 74 23.78 -16.11 13.24
CA ASP A 74 24.87 -16.97 12.76
C ASP A 74 25.25 -16.57 11.32
N PRO A 75 26.38 -15.87 11.11
CA PRO A 75 26.84 -15.47 9.79
C PRO A 75 27.42 -16.60 8.94
N TYR A 76 27.62 -17.81 9.50
CA TYR A 76 28.19 -18.95 8.79
C TYR A 76 27.13 -19.91 8.24
N HIS A 77 25.87 -19.78 8.66
CA HIS A 77 24.75 -20.62 8.22
C HIS A 77 23.60 -19.78 7.65
N LEU A 78 23.74 -19.38 6.38
CA LEU A 78 22.66 -18.75 5.63
C LEU A 78 21.59 -19.80 5.26
N GLN A 79 20.34 -19.53 5.59
CA GLN A 79 19.21 -20.35 5.15
C GLN A 79 18.86 -20.00 3.70
N PRO A 80 18.73 -20.97 2.78
CA PRO A 80 18.22 -20.73 1.43
C PRO A 80 16.87 -20.00 1.45
N ASP A 81 16.60 -19.24 0.39
CA ASP A 81 15.44 -18.35 0.22
C ASP A 81 15.37 -17.17 1.22
N THR A 82 16.36 -17.01 2.10
CA THR A 82 16.49 -15.81 2.94
C THR A 82 16.80 -14.59 2.09
N LYS A 83 16.05 -13.50 2.29
CA LYS A 83 16.37 -12.19 1.73
C LYS A 83 17.41 -11.49 2.60
N LEU A 84 18.61 -11.30 2.06
CA LEU A 84 19.66 -10.49 2.66
C LEU A 84 19.67 -9.09 2.02
N ILE A 85 19.50 -8.06 2.82
CA ILE A 85 19.69 -6.66 2.43
C ILE A 85 21.20 -6.39 2.34
N LEU A 86 21.64 -5.83 1.22
CA LEU A 86 23.06 -5.59 0.93
C LEU A 86 23.44 -4.12 1.07
N GLU A 87 22.49 -3.23 0.77
CA GLU A 87 22.67 -1.80 0.89
C GLU A 87 21.73 -1.19 1.92
N GLU A 88 22.28 -0.33 2.76
CA GLU A 88 21.58 0.47 3.77
C GLU A 88 20.56 1.44 3.13
N ASN A 89 20.77 1.77 1.85
CA ASN A 89 19.87 2.56 1.00
C ASN A 89 18.90 1.71 0.15
N SER A 90 18.86 0.38 0.32
CA SER A 90 17.98 -0.50 -0.46
C SER A 90 16.54 0.02 -0.42
N PRO A 91 15.85 0.17 -1.57
CA PRO A 91 14.51 0.71 -1.61
C PRO A 91 13.58 -0.12 -0.74
N LEU A 92 12.66 0.57 -0.04
CA LEU A 92 11.68 -0.08 0.83
C LEU A 92 10.91 -1.10 0.01
N SER A 93 11.19 -2.38 0.23
CA SER A 93 10.59 -3.43 -0.57
C SER A 93 9.15 -3.62 -0.14
N ILE A 94 8.23 -3.22 -1.01
CA ILE A 94 6.79 -3.36 -0.83
C ILE A 94 6.29 -4.32 -1.89
N ASP A 95 5.75 -5.46 -1.48
CA ASP A 95 5.09 -6.40 -2.38
C ASP A 95 3.60 -6.02 -2.48
N VAL A 96 3.10 -5.78 -3.68
CA VAL A 96 1.65 -5.72 -3.92
C VAL A 96 1.09 -7.14 -3.86
N LEU A 97 0.36 -7.47 -2.78
CA LEU A 97 -0.25 -8.79 -2.57
C LEU A 97 -1.51 -8.95 -3.43
N HIS A 98 -2.37 -7.93 -3.41
CA HIS A 98 -3.67 -7.95 -4.08
C HIS A 98 -4.05 -6.53 -4.50
N LEU A 99 -4.80 -6.42 -5.60
CA LEU A 99 -5.44 -5.21 -6.07
C LEU A 99 -6.80 -5.55 -6.68
N GLU A 100 -7.77 -4.68 -6.46
CA GLU A 100 -9.10 -4.70 -7.10
C GLU A 100 -9.39 -3.26 -7.54
N GLY A 101 -10.01 -3.09 -8.72
CA GLY A 101 -10.29 -1.77 -9.29
C GLY A 101 -9.04 -0.99 -9.72
N GLU A 102 -9.18 0.32 -9.89
CA GLU A 102 -8.09 1.19 -10.35
C GLU A 102 -7.17 1.64 -9.21
N VAL A 103 -5.91 1.22 -9.27
CA VAL A 103 -4.87 1.59 -8.31
C VAL A 103 -3.64 2.10 -9.06
N TRP A 104 -3.04 3.19 -8.57
CA TRP A 104 -1.88 3.81 -9.19
C TRP A 104 -0.73 4.00 -8.20
N ALA A 105 0.50 3.86 -8.71
CA ALA A 105 1.64 4.55 -8.15
C ALA A 105 1.71 5.95 -8.79
N GLU A 106 1.95 6.98 -7.98
CA GLU A 106 2.09 8.36 -8.41
C GLU A 106 3.47 8.91 -7.98
N ASP A 107 4.21 9.50 -8.92
CA ASP A 107 5.53 10.06 -8.64
C ASP A 107 5.47 11.46 -7.97
N VAL A 108 6.64 12.08 -7.76
CA VAL A 108 6.75 13.42 -7.16
C VAL A 108 6.19 14.52 -8.09
N GLY A 109 6.14 14.28 -9.40
CA GLY A 109 5.56 15.19 -10.39
C GLY A 109 4.04 15.03 -10.57
N GLY A 110 3.42 14.05 -9.90
CA GLY A 110 2.00 13.74 -10.04
C GLY A 110 1.67 12.79 -11.20
N ASN A 111 2.68 12.23 -11.89
CA ASN A 111 2.44 11.29 -12.98
C ASN A 111 1.98 9.94 -12.41
N ARG A 112 0.87 9.42 -12.94
CA ARG A 112 0.30 8.13 -12.52
C ARG A 112 0.69 7.01 -13.47
N ARG A 113 1.10 5.89 -12.88
CA ARG A 113 1.25 4.60 -13.55
C ARG A 113 0.37 3.56 -12.83
N PRO A 114 -0.38 2.71 -13.54
CA PRO A 114 -1.13 1.62 -12.90
C PRO A 114 -0.22 0.76 -12.03
N LEU A 115 -0.73 0.37 -10.86
CA LEU A 115 -0.06 -0.54 -9.94
C LEU A 115 -0.41 -1.99 -10.33
N LEU A 116 0.55 -2.90 -10.21
CA LEU A 116 0.39 -4.32 -10.56
C LEU A 116 0.83 -5.21 -9.40
N THR A 117 0.21 -6.38 -9.26
CA THR A 117 0.58 -7.41 -8.28
C THR A 117 2.03 -7.83 -8.45
N GLY A 118 2.77 -7.99 -7.34
CA GLY A 118 4.19 -8.31 -7.34
C GLY A 118 5.13 -7.16 -7.74
N MET A 119 4.62 -5.97 -8.06
CA MET A 119 5.45 -4.81 -8.38
C MET A 119 6.05 -4.18 -7.11
N GLN A 120 7.32 -3.80 -7.14
CA GLN A 120 7.95 -3.01 -6.06
C GLN A 120 7.69 -1.50 -6.22
N LEU A 121 7.47 -0.85 -5.08
CA LEU A 121 7.28 0.59 -4.95
C LEU A 121 8.54 1.25 -4.36
N ASP A 122 8.84 2.47 -4.79
CA ASP A 122 9.88 3.29 -4.19
C ASP A 122 9.32 4.19 -3.08
N ALA A 123 10.13 4.50 -2.05
CA ALA A 123 9.73 5.35 -0.93
C ALA A 123 9.58 6.86 -1.29
N SER A 124 9.74 7.25 -2.55
CA SER A 124 9.34 8.57 -3.07
C SER A 124 7.95 8.58 -3.70
N GLN A 125 7.33 7.43 -3.93
CA GLN A 125 6.05 7.30 -4.65
C GLN A 125 4.86 7.28 -3.69
N SER A 126 3.77 7.92 -4.10
CA SER A 126 2.47 7.79 -3.46
C SER A 126 1.71 6.58 -4.04
N VAL A 127 0.95 5.87 -3.22
CA VAL A 127 -0.03 4.86 -3.66
C VAL A 127 -1.42 5.49 -3.57
N VAL A 128 -2.21 5.35 -4.65
CA VAL A 128 -3.54 5.96 -4.78
C VAL A 128 -4.55 4.88 -5.17
N THR A 129 -5.62 4.71 -4.39
CA THR A 129 -6.79 3.90 -4.77
C THR A 129 -7.90 4.79 -5.31
N GLY A 130 -8.52 4.38 -6.42
CA GLY A 130 -9.72 5.01 -6.96
C GLY A 130 -10.99 4.72 -6.15
N PRO A 131 -12.15 5.22 -6.61
CA PRO A 131 -13.45 4.75 -6.14
C PRO A 131 -13.60 3.25 -6.37
N PHE A 132 -14.15 2.52 -5.40
CA PHE A 132 -14.34 1.06 -5.43
C PHE A 132 -13.07 0.23 -5.67
N ALA A 133 -11.88 0.83 -5.50
CA ALA A 133 -10.59 0.17 -5.62
C ALA A 133 -9.97 -0.15 -4.26
N PHE A 134 -9.13 -1.17 -4.22
CA PHE A 134 -8.47 -1.68 -3.01
C PHE A 134 -7.04 -2.10 -3.35
N VAL A 135 -6.11 -1.93 -2.41
CA VAL A 135 -4.79 -2.54 -2.52
C VAL A 135 -4.29 -3.02 -1.18
N SER A 136 -3.72 -4.23 -1.18
CA SER A 136 -3.07 -4.82 -0.02
C SER A 136 -1.59 -4.99 -0.31
N LEU A 137 -0.78 -4.44 0.60
CA LEU A 137 0.66 -4.33 0.49
C LEU A 137 1.30 -5.10 1.64
N ARG A 138 2.40 -5.80 1.35
CA ARG A 138 3.29 -6.38 2.37
C ARG A 138 4.60 -5.65 2.38
N LEU A 139 5.04 -5.26 3.56
CA LEU A 139 6.32 -4.62 3.79
C LEU A 139 7.41 -5.65 4.06
N GLU A 140 8.66 -5.20 3.95
CA GLU A 140 9.89 -5.96 4.20
C GLU A 140 9.93 -6.67 5.57
N ASP A 141 9.24 -6.13 6.58
CA ASP A 141 9.12 -6.69 7.93
C ASP A 141 7.94 -7.68 8.11
N GLY A 142 7.24 -8.02 7.03
CA GLY A 142 6.02 -8.82 7.03
C GLY A 142 4.76 -8.05 7.46
N SER A 143 4.87 -6.78 7.85
CA SER A 143 3.71 -5.96 8.19
C SER A 143 2.80 -5.79 6.96
N GLN A 144 1.49 -5.91 7.19
CA GLN A 144 0.48 -5.80 6.14
C GLN A 144 -0.19 -4.44 6.21
N VAL A 145 -0.37 -3.79 5.06
CA VAL A 145 -0.95 -2.46 4.91
C VAL A 145 -2.05 -2.53 3.85
N VAL A 146 -3.30 -2.28 4.24
CA VAL A 146 -4.48 -2.37 3.36
C VAL A 146 -5.09 -0.99 3.18
N LEU A 147 -5.29 -0.60 1.92
CA LEU A 147 -5.94 0.65 1.54
C LEU A 147 -7.36 0.36 1.02
N PRO A 148 -8.40 0.90 1.66
CA PRO A 148 -9.75 0.95 1.10
C PRO A 148 -9.86 2.01 -0.01
N SER A 149 -11.05 2.16 -0.59
CA SER A 149 -11.27 3.06 -1.73
C SER A 149 -11.02 4.53 -1.40
N SER A 150 -10.66 5.31 -2.43
CA SER A 150 -10.39 6.74 -2.35
C SER A 150 -9.31 7.14 -1.33
N SER A 151 -8.31 6.27 -1.13
CA SER A 151 -7.21 6.47 -0.18
C SER A 151 -5.92 6.84 -0.90
N ARG A 152 -5.06 7.60 -0.20
CA ARG A 152 -3.75 8.02 -0.70
C ARG A 152 -2.73 7.99 0.43
N ILE A 153 -1.66 7.23 0.22
CA ILE A 153 -0.53 7.18 1.13
C ILE A 153 0.79 7.47 0.42
N ARG A 154 1.83 7.76 1.20
CA ARG A 154 3.23 7.74 0.78
C ARG A 154 4.04 7.01 1.86
N PHE A 155 4.95 6.13 1.45
CA PHE A 155 5.90 5.52 2.38
C PHE A 155 7.13 6.39 2.54
N VAL A 156 7.74 6.41 3.72
CA VAL A 156 9.03 7.08 3.99
C VAL A 156 9.83 6.17 4.93
N LYS A 157 11.06 5.82 4.57
CA LYS A 157 11.99 5.03 5.43
C LYS A 157 12.96 5.99 6.12
N GLU A 158 12.80 6.22 7.41
CA GLU A 158 13.64 7.10 8.22
C GLU A 158 14.96 6.38 8.56
N ARG A 159 15.99 6.62 7.73
CA ARG A 159 17.21 5.79 7.66
C ARG A 159 17.95 5.64 8.99
N GLU A 160 18.12 6.72 9.76
CA GLU A 160 18.85 6.71 11.03
C GLU A 160 18.24 5.82 12.11
N ARG A 161 16.92 5.53 12.03
CA ARG A 161 16.17 4.77 13.04
C ARG A 161 15.53 3.49 12.48
N GLY A 162 15.63 3.25 11.17
CA GLY A 162 14.95 2.14 10.49
C GLY A 162 13.42 2.22 10.49
N VAL A 163 12.81 3.35 10.86
CA VAL A 163 11.36 3.49 11.00
C VAL A 163 10.70 3.59 9.63
N VAL A 164 9.69 2.75 9.38
CA VAL A 164 8.80 2.90 8.23
C VAL A 164 7.63 3.79 8.61
N ARG A 165 7.53 4.96 7.98
CA ARG A 165 6.46 5.94 8.17
C ARG A 165 5.51 5.90 6.96
N VAL A 166 4.24 5.57 7.22
CA VAL A 166 3.15 5.63 6.24
C VAL A 166 2.44 6.97 6.41
N ARG A 167 2.69 7.90 5.51
CA ARG A 167 2.00 9.19 5.47
C ARG A 167 0.65 9.01 4.80
N LEU A 168 -0.43 9.07 5.57
CA LEU A 168 -1.81 9.07 5.10
C LEU A 168 -2.19 10.49 4.68
N GLU A 169 -2.25 10.72 3.37
CA GLU A 169 -2.58 12.03 2.78
C GLU A 169 -4.10 12.19 2.58
N ARG A 170 -4.84 11.07 2.39
CA ARG A 170 -6.31 11.04 2.28
C ARG A 170 -6.85 9.64 2.56
N GLY A 171 -8.09 9.57 3.05
CA GLY A 171 -8.86 8.33 3.10
C GLY A 171 -8.53 7.52 4.35
N ALA A 172 -8.17 6.24 4.19
CA ALA A 172 -7.81 5.41 5.33
C ALA A 172 -6.67 4.44 5.03
N VAL A 173 -6.14 3.85 6.10
CA VAL A 173 -5.21 2.73 6.07
C VAL A 173 -5.53 1.79 7.22
N GLU A 174 -5.54 0.50 6.95
CA GLU A 174 -5.48 -0.55 7.97
C GLU A 174 -4.07 -1.14 8.00
N SER A 175 -3.56 -1.41 9.19
CA SER A 175 -2.21 -1.95 9.34
C SER A 175 -2.17 -3.03 10.41
N LYS A 176 -1.57 -4.17 10.06
CA LYS A 176 -1.28 -5.31 10.94
C LYS A 176 0.24 -5.41 11.00
N VAL A 177 0.80 -4.72 12.00
CA VAL A 177 2.24 -4.49 12.13
C VAL A 177 2.88 -5.64 12.89
N THR A 178 3.96 -6.20 12.34
CA THR A 178 4.76 -7.26 12.98
C THR A 178 5.33 -6.77 14.31
N SER A 179 5.28 -7.59 15.36
CA SER A 179 5.91 -7.23 16.62
C SER A 179 7.42 -7.49 16.55
N ARG A 180 8.23 -6.50 16.94
CA ARG A 180 9.70 -6.59 17.01
C ARG A 180 10.18 -6.20 18.42
N PRO A 181 11.21 -6.86 18.97
CA PRO A 181 11.87 -6.41 20.19
C PRO A 181 12.47 -5.01 20.03
N GLY A 182 12.51 -4.23 21.11
CA GLY A 182 13.09 -2.88 21.10
C GLY A 182 12.08 -1.77 20.85
N GLU A 183 12.51 -0.79 20.05
CA GLU A 183 11.82 0.49 19.81
C GLU A 183 10.71 0.42 18.74
N GLU A 184 10.06 1.56 18.56
CA GLU A 184 9.05 1.79 17.53
C GLU A 184 9.70 1.79 16.14
N HIS A 185 9.21 0.95 15.23
CA HIS A 185 9.73 0.80 13.87
C HIS A 185 8.68 1.08 12.78
N TYR A 186 7.44 1.40 13.18
CA TYR A 186 6.35 1.71 12.27
C TYR A 186 5.55 2.92 12.77
N GLN A 187 5.22 3.82 11.86
CA GLN A 187 4.43 5.03 12.13
C GLN A 187 3.37 5.24 11.06
N VAL A 188 2.21 5.76 11.45
CA VAL A 188 1.28 6.43 10.51
C VAL A 188 1.34 7.93 10.77
N GLU A 189 1.73 8.70 9.77
CA GLU A 189 1.71 10.17 9.81
C GLU A 189 0.43 10.66 9.15
N THR A 190 -0.28 11.57 9.80
CA THR A 190 -1.50 12.23 9.30
C THR A 190 -1.29 13.75 9.31
N PRO A 191 -2.11 14.55 8.61
CA PRO A 191 -2.00 16.01 8.64
C PRO A 191 -2.14 16.64 10.02
N VAL A 192 -2.61 15.89 11.03
CA VAL A 192 -2.82 16.36 12.41
C VAL A 192 -1.94 15.67 13.45
N GLY A 193 -1.07 14.72 13.08
CA GLY A 193 -0.19 14.06 14.04
C GLY A 193 0.33 12.68 13.63
N ILE A 194 1.19 12.12 14.47
CA ILE A 194 1.87 10.83 14.26
C ILE A 194 1.32 9.79 15.23
N ILE A 195 0.91 8.65 14.67
CA ILE A 195 0.52 7.43 15.36
C ILE A 195 1.72 6.48 15.36
N GLY A 196 2.36 6.32 16.51
CA GLY A 196 3.51 5.45 16.73
C GLY A 196 3.12 4.03 17.17
N VAL A 197 3.74 3.02 16.58
CA VAL A 197 3.23 1.63 16.58
C VAL A 197 4.31 0.60 16.90
N ARG A 198 3.98 -0.35 17.77
CA ARG A 198 4.82 -1.52 18.06
C ARG A 198 3.98 -2.79 18.20
N GLY A 199 3.86 -3.56 17.13
CA GLY A 199 3.15 -4.84 17.11
C GLY A 199 1.65 -4.69 17.36
N THR A 200 0.90 -4.17 16.39
CA THR A 200 -0.48 -3.68 16.59
C THR A 200 -1.31 -3.92 15.34
N HIS A 201 -2.60 -4.23 15.51
CA HIS A 201 -3.60 -4.23 14.44
C HIS A 201 -4.56 -3.07 14.68
N PHE A 202 -4.63 -2.13 13.73
CA PHE A 202 -5.36 -0.87 13.89
C PHE A 202 -5.76 -0.28 12.54
N ARG A 203 -6.78 0.58 12.57
CA ARG A 203 -7.27 1.37 11.44
C ARG A 203 -7.03 2.85 11.71
N VAL A 204 -6.54 3.61 10.73
CA VAL A 204 -6.45 5.08 10.76
C VAL A 204 -7.24 5.66 9.58
N ARG A 205 -8.03 6.70 9.83
CA ARG A 205 -8.83 7.40 8.81
C ARG A 205 -8.64 8.91 8.95
N GLU A 206 -8.31 9.57 7.85
CA GLU A 206 -8.34 11.03 7.72
C GLU A 206 -9.81 11.48 7.63
N GLN A 207 -10.14 12.57 8.33
CA GLN A 207 -11.50 13.10 8.41
C GLN A 207 -11.47 14.63 8.54
N ALA A 208 -12.54 15.30 8.13
CA ALA A 208 -12.68 16.75 8.27
C ALA A 208 -12.27 17.25 9.67
N GLY A 209 -11.18 18.01 9.73
CA GLY A 209 -10.64 18.60 10.96
C GLY A 209 -9.89 17.66 11.90
N GLY A 210 -9.50 16.45 11.49
CA GLY A 210 -8.78 15.51 12.35
C GLY A 210 -8.41 14.16 11.71
N ALA A 211 -8.01 13.23 12.55
CA ALA A 211 -7.84 11.82 12.19
C ALA A 211 -8.44 10.93 13.28
N THR A 212 -9.04 9.81 12.89
CA THR A 212 -9.50 8.78 13.83
C THR A 212 -8.61 7.56 13.75
N THR A 213 -8.32 6.97 14.90
CA THR A 213 -7.56 5.71 15.05
C THR A 213 -8.40 4.74 15.85
N SER A 214 -8.49 3.49 15.39
CA SER A 214 -9.26 2.42 16.05
C SER A 214 -8.35 1.22 16.26
N VAL A 215 -8.12 0.81 17.51
CA VAL A 215 -7.13 -0.24 17.83
C VAL A 215 -7.83 -1.56 18.09
N LEU A 216 -7.62 -2.53 17.19
CA LEU A 216 -8.22 -3.86 17.24
C LEU A 216 -7.40 -4.84 18.08
N ARG A 217 -6.07 -4.68 18.11
CA ARG A 217 -5.16 -5.46 18.94
C ARG A 217 -3.92 -4.67 19.31
N GLY A 218 -3.48 -4.73 20.57
CA GLY A 218 -2.27 -4.05 21.05
C GLY A 218 -2.49 -2.60 21.51
N ALA A 219 -1.63 -1.67 21.11
CA ALA A 219 -1.76 -0.26 21.46
C ALA A 219 -0.95 0.65 20.51
N VAL A 220 -1.41 1.89 20.34
CA VAL A 220 -0.65 2.95 19.67
C VAL A 220 -0.35 4.11 20.62
N ALA A 221 0.77 4.80 20.38
CA ALA A 221 1.04 6.11 20.93
C ALA A 221 0.61 7.19 19.92
N ILE A 222 0.00 8.28 20.38
CA ILE A 222 -0.40 9.39 19.51
C ILE A 222 0.37 10.63 19.93
N SER A 223 0.94 11.34 18.96
CA SER A 223 1.65 12.60 19.17
C SER A 223 1.22 13.67 18.16
N HIS A 224 1.34 14.93 18.58
CA HIS A 224 1.04 16.13 17.80
C HIS A 224 2.15 17.14 18.12
N ASP A 225 2.75 17.76 17.09
CA ASP A 225 3.90 18.67 17.20
C ASP A 225 5.03 18.13 18.10
N GLY A 226 5.37 16.85 17.93
CA GLY A 226 6.38 16.13 18.72
C GLY A 226 6.00 15.86 20.20
N ARG A 227 4.82 16.30 20.65
CA ARG A 227 4.32 16.10 22.01
C ARG A 227 3.35 14.92 22.08
N SER A 228 3.57 14.04 23.04
CA SER A 228 2.67 12.91 23.32
C SER A 228 1.29 13.41 23.77
N GLN A 229 0.24 12.96 23.09
CA GLN A 229 -1.16 13.21 23.45
C GLN A 229 -1.76 12.02 24.21
N GLY A 230 -1.04 10.90 24.30
CA GLY A 230 -1.39 9.71 25.07
C GLY A 230 -1.32 8.42 24.27
N ARG A 231 -1.92 7.37 24.83
CA ARG A 231 -2.07 6.06 24.18
C ARG A 231 -3.54 5.72 23.99
N VAL A 232 -3.80 4.97 22.93
CA VAL A 232 -5.06 4.29 22.61
C VAL A 232 -4.75 2.79 22.60
N ARG A 233 -5.53 2.01 23.34
CA ARG A 233 -5.32 0.55 23.53
C ARG A 233 -6.36 -0.27 22.78
N GLU A 234 -6.12 -1.57 22.70
CA GLU A 234 -7.05 -2.58 22.22
C GLU A 234 -8.49 -2.36 22.73
N GLY A 235 -9.43 -2.24 21.80
CA GLY A 235 -10.84 -1.97 22.13
C GLY A 235 -11.17 -0.50 22.39
N GLU A 236 -10.20 0.41 22.28
CA GLU A 236 -10.38 1.86 22.27
C GLU A 236 -10.17 2.43 20.85
N GLY A 237 -10.74 3.60 20.63
CA GLY A 237 -10.38 4.49 19.53
C GLY A 237 -10.07 5.90 20.03
N GLY A 238 -9.42 6.68 19.17
CA GLY A 238 -9.06 8.06 19.43
C GLY A 238 -9.32 8.95 18.22
N ARG A 239 -9.97 10.09 18.42
CA ARG A 239 -10.04 11.20 17.47
C ARG A 239 -9.02 12.26 17.89
N LEU A 240 -8.02 12.50 17.06
CA LEU A 240 -7.10 13.62 17.18
C LEU A 240 -7.61 14.77 16.31
N ASP A 241 -7.90 15.93 16.89
CA ASP A 241 -8.28 17.13 16.13
C ASP A 241 -7.06 17.96 15.68
N SER A 242 -7.29 18.91 14.76
CA SER A 242 -6.24 19.81 14.25
C SER A 242 -5.60 20.76 15.29
N ARG A 243 -6.05 20.74 16.55
CA ARG A 243 -5.43 21.45 17.69
C ARG A 243 -4.67 20.49 18.62
N GLY A 244 -4.48 19.25 18.20
CA GLY A 244 -3.82 18.20 18.98
C GLY A 244 -4.67 17.59 20.09
N ARG A 245 -5.96 17.93 20.22
CA ARG A 245 -6.80 17.36 21.28
C ARG A 245 -7.21 15.94 20.91
N LEU A 246 -6.77 14.98 21.73
CA LEU A 246 -7.15 13.57 21.62
C LEU A 246 -8.41 13.26 22.45
N THR A 247 -9.54 13.07 21.78
CA THR A 247 -10.75 12.47 22.38
C THR A 247 -10.66 10.95 22.27
N ARG A 248 -10.80 10.22 23.37
CA ARG A 248 -10.83 8.74 23.37
C ARG A 248 -12.22 8.21 23.69
N ALA A 249 -12.57 7.09 23.07
CA ALA A 249 -13.81 6.35 23.32
C ALA A 249 -13.53 4.84 23.28
N ALA A 250 -14.38 4.05 23.95
CA ALA A 250 -14.42 2.61 23.68
C ALA A 250 -14.97 2.38 22.27
N LEU A 251 -14.41 1.40 21.55
CA LEU A 251 -14.95 0.98 20.26
C LEU A 251 -16.37 0.46 20.45
N LEU A 252 -17.32 0.95 19.62
CA LEU A 252 -18.68 0.43 19.58
C LEU A 252 -18.65 -1.10 19.38
N PRO A 253 -19.59 -1.85 20.00
CA PRO A 253 -19.65 -3.29 19.84
C PRO A 253 -19.97 -3.67 18.39
N ALA A 254 -19.63 -4.91 18.04
CA ALA A 254 -19.84 -5.44 16.70
C ALA A 254 -21.35 -5.41 16.31
N PRO A 255 -21.73 -4.87 15.14
CA PRO A 255 -23.10 -4.85 14.68
C PRO A 255 -23.71 -6.25 14.56
N THR A 256 -24.98 -6.41 14.94
CA THR A 256 -25.69 -7.68 14.74
C THR A 256 -26.35 -7.70 13.37
N LEU A 257 -25.85 -8.53 12.45
CA LEU A 257 -26.51 -8.82 11.17
C LEU A 257 -27.90 -9.44 11.40
N LEU A 258 -28.90 -8.97 10.66
CA LEU A 258 -30.25 -9.54 10.63
C LEU A 258 -30.32 -10.73 9.66
N PRO A 259 -31.15 -11.76 9.95
CA PRO A 259 -31.18 -13.00 9.18
C PRO A 259 -31.89 -12.88 7.80
N ASP A 260 -32.38 -11.69 7.45
CA ASP A 260 -33.12 -11.42 6.21
C ASP A 260 -32.23 -10.95 5.04
N TRP A 261 -30.90 -11.04 5.19
CA TRP A 261 -29.95 -10.78 4.11
C TRP A 261 -30.19 -11.70 2.90
N ARG A 262 -29.91 -11.20 1.70
CA ARG A 262 -30.12 -11.92 0.42
C ARG A 262 -29.00 -11.57 -0.56
N GLY A 263 -28.38 -12.59 -1.16
CA GLY A 263 -27.34 -12.43 -2.17
C GLY A 263 -27.69 -13.17 -3.45
N ALA A 264 -28.10 -12.44 -4.49
CA ALA A 264 -28.48 -13.01 -5.79
C ALA A 264 -28.38 -11.96 -6.90
N GLY A 265 -28.10 -12.41 -8.13
CA GLY A 265 -28.18 -11.53 -9.30
C GLY A 265 -27.15 -10.40 -9.35
N GLY A 266 -25.99 -10.58 -8.70
CA GLY A 266 -24.97 -9.54 -8.59
C GLY A 266 -25.18 -8.56 -7.43
N VAL A 267 -26.26 -8.71 -6.65
CA VAL A 267 -26.63 -7.78 -5.57
C VAL A 267 -26.67 -8.50 -4.22
N LEU A 268 -26.02 -7.89 -3.23
CA LEU A 268 -26.15 -8.23 -1.81
C LEU A 268 -27.02 -7.19 -1.10
N HIS A 269 -28.15 -7.65 -0.57
CA HIS A 269 -28.93 -6.93 0.43
C HIS A 269 -28.56 -7.46 1.82
N ALA A 270 -28.18 -6.58 2.73
CA ALA A 270 -27.89 -6.93 4.12
C ALA A 270 -28.38 -5.81 5.05
N ARG A 271 -28.81 -6.15 6.26
CA ARG A 271 -29.25 -5.18 7.26
C ARG A 271 -28.69 -5.52 8.63
N VAL A 272 -28.32 -4.52 9.41
CA VAL A 272 -27.91 -4.69 10.81
C VAL A 272 -28.98 -4.16 11.76
N LYS A 273 -29.05 -4.74 12.96
CA LYS A 273 -29.84 -4.18 14.06
C LYS A 273 -29.25 -2.82 14.45
N SER A 274 -30.11 -1.80 14.55
CA SER A 274 -29.71 -0.48 15.02
C SER A 274 -28.99 -0.55 16.37
N LEU A 275 -27.83 0.11 16.44
CA LEU A 275 -26.91 0.12 17.56
C LEU A 275 -26.85 1.53 18.18
N PRO A 276 -27.17 1.70 19.49
CA PRO A 276 -27.05 2.99 20.16
C PRO A 276 -25.63 3.58 20.06
N GLY A 277 -25.54 4.87 19.70
CA GLY A 277 -24.29 5.59 19.52
C GLY A 277 -23.64 5.45 18.13
N ALA A 278 -24.13 4.53 17.29
CA ALA A 278 -23.74 4.47 15.89
C ALA A 278 -24.43 5.56 15.07
N VAL A 279 -23.66 6.26 14.22
CA VAL A 279 -24.17 7.23 13.23
C VAL A 279 -24.03 6.74 11.80
N GLN A 280 -23.19 5.72 11.58
CA GLN A 280 -22.97 5.06 10.30
C GLN A 280 -22.48 3.62 10.53
N TYR A 281 -22.62 2.77 9.53
CA TYR A 281 -22.12 1.40 9.49
C TYR A 281 -21.28 1.21 8.22
N ARG A 282 -20.26 0.35 8.29
CA ARG A 282 -19.44 -0.10 7.15
C ARG A 282 -19.62 -1.59 6.96
N LEU A 283 -19.76 -2.00 5.69
CA LEU A 283 -19.69 -3.38 5.23
C LEU A 283 -18.48 -3.50 4.32
N GLN A 284 -17.63 -4.49 4.56
CA GLN A 284 -16.52 -4.85 3.66
C GLN A 284 -16.56 -6.34 3.33
N MET A 285 -16.27 -6.67 2.07
CA MET A 285 -16.26 -8.03 1.54
C MET A 285 -14.85 -8.38 1.07
N SER A 286 -14.37 -9.57 1.43
CA SER A 286 -13.08 -10.14 1.03
C SER A 286 -13.22 -11.58 0.54
N ARG A 287 -12.24 -12.06 -0.22
CA ARG A 287 -12.12 -13.49 -0.59
C ARG A 287 -11.47 -14.33 0.51
N ASP A 288 -10.74 -13.71 1.44
CA ASP A 288 -10.04 -14.36 2.55
C ASP A 288 -10.49 -13.81 3.92
N SER A 289 -10.16 -14.54 4.99
CA SER A 289 -10.53 -14.19 6.38
C SER A 289 -9.66 -13.10 7.04
N ASP A 290 -8.47 -12.82 6.51
CA ASP A 290 -7.59 -11.76 7.00
C ASP A 290 -7.89 -10.40 6.33
N PHE A 291 -8.86 -10.35 5.40
CA PHE A 291 -9.27 -9.16 4.64
C PHE A 291 -8.14 -8.55 3.79
N ILE A 292 -7.29 -9.41 3.21
CA ILE A 292 -6.22 -9.04 2.27
C ILE A 292 -6.76 -8.88 0.84
N GLU A 293 -7.73 -9.70 0.42
CA GLU A 293 -8.36 -9.66 -0.90
C GLU A 293 -9.72 -8.95 -0.86
N LEU A 294 -9.72 -7.68 -0.42
CA LEU A 294 -10.92 -6.83 -0.43
C LEU A 294 -11.46 -6.65 -1.84
N VAL A 295 -12.73 -7.00 -2.04
CA VAL A 295 -13.42 -6.89 -3.34
C VAL A 295 -14.46 -5.78 -3.37
N ARG A 296 -15.17 -5.50 -2.27
CA ARG A 296 -16.24 -4.50 -2.21
C ARG A 296 -16.31 -3.87 -0.83
N GLU A 297 -16.70 -2.60 -0.78
CA GLU A 297 -17.12 -1.95 0.47
C GLU A 297 -18.36 -1.10 0.25
N ALA A 298 -19.14 -0.90 1.31
CA ALA A 298 -20.29 -0.03 1.35
C ALA A 298 -20.40 0.65 2.72
N VAL A 299 -21.02 1.83 2.74
CA VAL A 299 -21.39 2.54 3.96
C VAL A 299 -22.89 2.77 3.99
N SER A 300 -23.46 2.85 5.19
CA SER A 300 -24.89 3.07 5.39
C SER A 300 -25.15 3.77 6.72
N ASP A 301 -25.95 4.83 6.70
CA ASP A 301 -26.27 5.59 7.92
C ASP A 301 -27.39 4.94 8.74
N ASN A 302 -28.30 4.19 8.08
CA ASN A 302 -29.40 3.48 8.73
C ASN A 302 -29.11 1.99 9.00
N GLY A 303 -27.97 1.46 8.52
CA GLY A 303 -27.58 0.06 8.67
C GLY A 303 -28.18 -0.87 7.62
N GLU A 304 -28.80 -0.35 6.56
CA GLU A 304 -29.26 -1.10 5.40
C GLU A 304 -28.27 -0.96 4.24
N PHE A 305 -27.85 -2.08 3.67
CA PHE A 305 -26.87 -2.14 2.59
C PHE A 305 -27.50 -2.74 1.33
N LYS A 306 -27.19 -2.11 0.19
CA LYS A 306 -27.36 -2.66 -1.16
C LYS A 306 -26.00 -2.57 -1.84
N VAL A 307 -25.27 -3.69 -1.89
CA VAL A 307 -23.98 -3.77 -2.58
C VAL A 307 -24.23 -4.36 -3.96
N GLU A 308 -23.88 -3.61 -5.01
CA GLU A 308 -24.06 -4.01 -6.40
C GLU A 308 -22.75 -4.54 -7.00
N ASP A 309 -22.83 -5.10 -8.21
CA ASP A 309 -21.70 -5.66 -8.96
C ASP A 309 -20.85 -6.66 -8.16
N VAL A 310 -21.48 -7.44 -7.28
CA VAL A 310 -20.81 -8.47 -6.48
C VAL A 310 -20.83 -9.79 -7.26
N PRO A 311 -19.66 -10.35 -7.66
CA PRO A 311 -19.64 -11.60 -8.41
C PRO A 311 -20.23 -12.79 -7.63
N ALA A 312 -20.50 -13.88 -8.33
CA ALA A 312 -20.87 -15.14 -7.69
C ALA A 312 -19.66 -15.73 -6.94
N GLY A 313 -19.86 -16.17 -5.70
CA GLY A 313 -18.76 -16.71 -4.89
C GLY A 313 -19.06 -16.81 -3.40
N ALA A 314 -18.09 -17.37 -2.67
CA ALA A 314 -18.03 -17.27 -1.22
C ALA A 314 -17.21 -16.03 -0.82
N TYR A 315 -17.68 -15.30 0.18
CA TYR A 315 -17.04 -14.08 0.66
C TYR A 315 -17.02 -14.05 2.18
N HIS A 316 -15.88 -13.64 2.74
CA HIS A 316 -15.81 -13.16 4.11
C HIS A 316 -16.36 -11.73 4.15
N VAL A 317 -17.28 -11.45 5.07
CA VAL A 317 -17.92 -10.14 5.20
C VAL A 317 -17.72 -9.65 6.62
N ARG A 318 -17.17 -8.44 6.77
CA ARG A 318 -17.09 -7.76 8.06
C ARG A 318 -18.00 -6.54 8.12
N LEU A 319 -18.60 -6.35 9.28
CA LEU A 319 -19.49 -5.23 9.60
C LEU A 319 -18.95 -4.48 10.82
N SER A 320 -18.87 -3.16 10.73
CA SER A 320 -18.47 -2.27 11.83
C SER A 320 -19.45 -1.09 11.95
N ALA A 321 -19.59 -0.54 13.15
CA ALA A 321 -20.35 0.68 13.42
C ALA A 321 -19.40 1.86 13.66
N VAL A 322 -19.77 3.06 13.24
CA VAL A 322 -19.02 4.30 13.40
C VAL A 322 -19.73 5.20 14.41
N ASP A 323 -19.00 5.72 15.39
CA ASP A 323 -19.54 6.62 16.40
C ASP A 323 -19.65 8.08 15.91
N ALA A 324 -20.25 8.96 16.71
CA ALA A 324 -20.37 10.39 16.40
C ALA A 324 -19.02 11.14 16.30
N ASN A 325 -17.90 10.55 16.75
CA ASN A 325 -16.55 11.08 16.57
C ASN A 325 -15.90 10.58 15.27
N GLY A 326 -16.57 9.71 14.50
CA GLY A 326 -16.02 9.05 13.32
C GLY A 326 -15.06 7.89 13.64
N ILE A 327 -15.07 7.37 14.87
CA ILE A 327 -14.28 6.21 15.30
C ILE A 327 -15.03 4.94 14.88
N GLU A 328 -14.33 4.03 14.21
CA GLU A 328 -14.94 2.83 13.62
C GLU A 328 -14.71 1.62 14.54
N GLY A 329 -15.80 1.08 15.07
CA GLY A 329 -15.85 0.12 16.17
C GLY A 329 -15.35 -1.29 15.87
N ARG A 330 -15.77 -2.23 16.73
CA ARG A 330 -15.48 -3.67 16.60
C ARG A 330 -16.20 -4.28 15.40
N GLU A 331 -15.68 -5.39 14.94
CA GLU A 331 -16.12 -6.06 13.72
C GLU A 331 -16.95 -7.31 14.02
N ALA A 332 -18.09 -7.47 13.36
CA ALA A 332 -18.78 -8.75 13.24
C ALA A 332 -18.33 -9.41 11.93
N HIS A 333 -17.91 -10.67 11.98
CA HIS A 333 -17.43 -11.42 10.81
C HIS A 333 -18.45 -12.50 10.42
N HIS A 334 -18.75 -12.59 9.13
CA HIS A 334 -19.70 -13.52 8.53
C HIS A 334 -19.13 -14.13 7.25
N VAL A 335 -19.74 -15.23 6.77
CA VAL A 335 -19.46 -15.80 5.45
C VAL A 335 -20.76 -15.81 4.65
N PHE A 336 -20.76 -15.16 3.49
CA PHE A 336 -21.89 -15.18 2.55
C PHE A 336 -21.53 -15.99 1.31
N PHE A 337 -22.51 -16.69 0.76
CA PHE A 337 -22.41 -17.36 -0.53
C PHE A 337 -23.42 -16.74 -1.50
N LEU A 338 -22.91 -15.98 -2.46
CA LEU A 338 -23.72 -15.34 -3.50
C LEU A 338 -23.86 -16.28 -4.69
N ARG A 339 -25.12 -16.58 -5.04
CA ARG A 339 -25.43 -17.37 -6.24
C ARG A 339 -25.36 -16.48 -7.47
N GLY A 340 -24.64 -16.95 -8.49
CA GLY A 340 -24.70 -16.36 -9.82
C GLY A 340 -26.11 -16.47 -10.41
N VAL A 341 -26.41 -15.60 -11.38
CA VAL A 341 -27.60 -15.79 -12.22
C VAL A 341 -27.40 -17.11 -12.96
N GLY A 342 -28.26 -18.09 -12.69
CA GLY A 342 -28.27 -19.30 -13.49
C GLY A 342 -28.66 -18.92 -14.91
N ALA A 343 -27.78 -19.20 -15.88
CA ALA A 343 -28.15 -19.18 -17.28
C ALA A 343 -29.24 -20.24 -17.49
N HIS A 344 -30.49 -19.81 -17.55
CA HIS A 344 -31.57 -20.65 -18.02
C HIS A 344 -31.27 -21.00 -19.48
N ARG A 345 -31.31 -22.31 -19.76
CA ARG A 345 -30.99 -22.91 -21.06
C ARG A 345 -31.97 -22.51 -22.15
#